data_AF-A0A3D4AME5-F1
#
_entry.id   AF-A0A3D4AME5-F1
#
_cell.length_a   1.000
_cell.length_b   1.000
_cell.length_c   1.000
_cell.angle_alpha   90.00
_cell.angle_beta   90.00
_cell.angle_gamma   90.00
#
_symmetry.space_group_name_H-M   'P 1'
#
loop_
_entity.id
_entity.type
_entity.pdbx_description
1 polymer ?
#
loop_
_entity_poly.entity_id
_entity_poly.type
_entity_poly.pdbx_seq_one_letter_code
_entity_poly.pdbx_strand_id
1 'polypeptide(L)'
;MRVLNVLKVFLVAVVMAVGIQGTAFAGSQDFTLINGTGRVITYIYLSPTHENEWIYQDELGPNSVLYPGQDIFIGFSPRDGVQYWDVKVVYDNNAEDYWIGLDLFRVYSLTIRPGGASSIEMI
;
A
#
# COMPACT_ATOMS: atom_id res chain seq x y z
N MET A 1 42.95 -0.90 -65.89
CA MET A 1 43.64 -1.64 -64.80
C MET A 1 42.85 -1.41 -63.51
N ARG A 2 42.64 -2.50 -62.74
CA ARG A 2 42.12 -2.60 -61.37
C ARG A 2 40.60 -2.49 -61.17
N VAL A 3 39.97 -3.62 -61.48
CA VAL A 3 38.83 -4.22 -60.77
C VAL A 3 38.97 -4.10 -59.24
N LEU A 4 37.88 -3.84 -58.53
CA LEU A 4 37.53 -4.59 -57.32
C LEU A 4 36.02 -4.56 -57.10
N ASN A 5 35.53 -5.63 -56.51
CA ASN A 5 34.22 -6.20 -56.71
C ASN A 5 33.63 -6.51 -55.32
N VAL A 6 32.31 -6.39 -55.18
CA VAL A 6 31.43 -7.08 -54.22
C VAL A 6 31.52 -6.72 -52.71
N LEU A 7 30.40 -6.28 -52.12
CA LEU A 7 29.75 -7.04 -51.04
C LEU A 7 28.27 -6.64 -50.87
N LYS A 8 27.36 -7.60 -51.11
CA LYS A 8 25.97 -7.55 -50.66
C LYS A 8 25.94 -7.84 -49.17
N VAL A 9 25.29 -7.00 -48.36
CA VAL A 9 24.78 -7.42 -47.04
C VAL A 9 23.41 -6.76 -46.80
N PHE A 10 22.38 -7.62 -46.75
CA PHE A 10 21.05 -7.37 -46.20
C PHE A 10 21.16 -7.05 -44.70
N LEU A 11 20.38 -6.11 -44.17
CA LEU A 11 19.72 -6.32 -42.88
C LEU A 11 18.55 -5.34 -42.66
N VAL A 12 17.33 -5.90 -42.69
CA VAL A 12 16.12 -5.32 -42.12
C VAL A 12 16.28 -5.32 -40.59
N ALA A 13 16.17 -4.16 -39.95
CA ALA A 13 16.11 -4.08 -38.49
C ALA A 13 14.85 -3.29 -38.09
N VAL A 14 13.71 -3.99 -38.12
CA VAL A 14 12.52 -3.58 -37.36
C VAL A 14 12.86 -3.83 -35.89
N VAL A 15 13.24 -2.76 -35.18
CA VAL A 15 13.43 -2.81 -33.73
C VAL A 15 12.04 -2.91 -33.11
N MET A 16 11.64 -4.15 -32.79
CA MET A 16 10.47 -4.41 -31.96
C MET A 16 10.79 -3.95 -30.54
N ALA A 17 10.31 -2.76 -30.17
CA ALA A 17 10.20 -2.32 -28.79
C ALA A 17 9.08 -3.12 -28.12
N VAL A 18 9.39 -4.35 -27.69
CA VAL A 18 8.51 -5.09 -26.79
C VAL A 18 8.57 -4.39 -25.43
N GLY A 19 7.57 -3.56 -25.16
CA GLY A 19 7.36 -2.96 -23.85
C GLY A 19 7.20 -4.08 -22.83
N ILE A 20 8.12 -4.13 -21.87
CA ILE A 20 8.03 -5.03 -20.73
C ILE A 20 6.87 -4.47 -19.88
N GLN A 21 5.66 -4.96 -20.10
CA GLN A 21 4.56 -4.70 -19.18
C GLN A 21 4.86 -5.52 -17.93
N GLY A 22 5.36 -4.85 -16.89
CA GLY A 22 5.53 -5.46 -15.58
C GLY A 22 4.17 -5.97 -15.11
N THR A 23 4.07 -7.26 -14.85
CA THR A 23 2.91 -7.83 -14.18
C THR A 23 2.87 -7.25 -12.77
N ALA A 24 1.91 -6.36 -12.50
CA ALA A 24 1.60 -5.97 -11.13
C ALA A 24 1.06 -7.22 -10.43
N PHE A 25 1.86 -7.83 -9.56
CA PHE A 25 1.36 -8.85 -8.65
C PHE A 25 0.49 -8.13 -7.61
N ALA A 26 -0.83 -8.20 -7.77
CA ALA A 26 -1.76 -7.84 -6.72
C ALA A 26 -1.70 -8.94 -5.64
N GLY A 27 -0.71 -8.84 -4.76
CA GLY A 27 -0.71 -9.59 -3.50
C GLY A 27 -1.86 -9.10 -2.61
N SER A 28 -2.33 -9.93 -1.68
CA SER A 28 -3.19 -9.45 -0.59
C SER A 28 -2.44 -8.33 0.14
N GLN A 29 -3.15 -7.22 0.38
CA GLN A 29 -2.66 -6.05 1.10
C GLN A 29 -3.18 -6.02 2.54
N ASP A 30 -3.69 -7.16 3.01
CA ASP A 30 -4.27 -7.28 4.32
C ASP A 30 -3.17 -7.15 5.38
N PHE A 31 -3.48 -6.45 6.47
CA PHE A 31 -2.54 -6.24 7.55
C PHE A 31 -3.23 -6.26 8.91
N THR A 32 -2.47 -6.56 9.95
CA THR A 32 -2.94 -6.44 11.33
C THR A 32 -2.60 -5.07 11.90
N LEU A 33 -3.60 -4.35 12.39
CA LEU A 33 -3.41 -3.12 13.14
C LEU A 33 -3.47 -3.42 14.64
N ILE A 34 -2.43 -3.02 15.37
CA ILE A 34 -2.30 -3.24 16.81
C ILE A 34 -2.39 -1.88 17.51
N ASN A 35 -3.33 -1.75 18.45
CA ASN A 35 -3.41 -0.59 19.32
C ASN A 35 -2.39 -0.70 20.46
N GLY A 36 -1.14 -0.38 20.19
CA GLY A 36 -0.09 -0.28 21.22
C GLY A 36 -0.12 1.03 22.02
N THR A 37 -1.19 1.82 21.93
CA THR A 37 -1.36 3.06 22.69
C THR A 37 -2.02 2.82 24.05
N GLY A 38 -2.15 3.87 24.86
CA GLY A 38 -2.94 3.86 26.09
C GLY A 38 -4.39 4.34 25.93
N ARG A 39 -4.88 4.50 24.69
CA ARG A 39 -6.21 5.03 24.38
C ARG A 39 -7.03 4.06 23.56
N VAL A 40 -8.35 4.16 23.65
CA VAL A 40 -9.26 3.39 22.80
C VAL A 40 -9.33 4.03 21.42
N ILE A 41 -9.20 3.23 20.37
CA ILE A 41 -9.44 3.65 18.98
C ILE A 41 -10.92 3.40 18.66
N THR A 42 -11.60 4.43 18.19
CA THR A 42 -13.03 4.43 17.87
C THR A 42 -13.32 4.33 16.39
N TYR A 43 -12.40 4.81 15.53
CA TYR A 43 -12.51 4.66 14.08
C TYR A 43 -11.16 4.38 13.45
N ILE A 44 -11.19 3.55 12.40
CA ILE A 44 -10.06 3.29 11.50
C ILE A 44 -10.55 3.59 10.08
N TYR A 45 -9.75 4.36 9.35
CA TYR A 45 -9.99 4.72 7.97
C TYR A 45 -8.77 4.35 7.12
N LEU A 46 -9.03 3.99 5.87
CA LEU A 46 -8.02 3.56 4.92
C LEU A 46 -8.36 4.07 3.51
N SER A 47 -7.34 4.55 2.79
CA SER A 47 -7.49 4.95 1.38
C SER A 47 -6.14 4.90 0.65
N PRO A 48 -6.12 4.76 -0.68
CA PRO A 48 -4.91 4.96 -1.46
C PRO A 48 -4.28 6.32 -1.19
N THR A 49 -2.96 6.37 -1.12
CA THR A 49 -2.22 7.64 -1.06
C THR A 49 -2.55 8.42 -2.34
N HIS A 50 -3.03 9.67 -2.19
CA HIS A 50 -3.55 10.58 -3.24
C HIS A 50 -5.06 10.60 -3.47
N GLU A 51 -5.85 9.78 -2.79
CA GLU A 51 -7.30 9.96 -2.80
C GLU A 51 -7.71 11.15 -1.91
N ASN A 52 -8.71 11.91 -2.35
CA ASN A 52 -9.20 13.07 -1.59
C ASN A 52 -10.22 12.66 -0.52
N GLU A 53 -10.69 11.41 -0.56
CA GLU A 53 -11.72 10.87 0.32
C GLU A 53 -11.26 9.53 0.90
N TRP A 54 -11.66 9.27 2.15
CA TRP A 54 -11.45 7.98 2.81
C TRP A 54 -12.40 6.94 2.20
N ILE A 55 -11.85 5.95 1.49
CA ILE A 55 -12.64 4.94 0.76
C ILE A 55 -13.17 3.87 1.71
N TYR A 56 -12.31 3.38 2.60
CA TYR A 56 -12.61 2.39 3.61
C TYR A 56 -12.79 3.12 4.94
N GLN A 57 -13.99 3.00 5.50
CA GLN A 57 -14.45 3.83 6.61
C GLN A 57 -15.00 2.94 7.70
N ASP A 58 -14.56 3.22 8.94
CA ASP A 58 -15.01 2.49 10.11
C ASP A 58 -14.72 0.99 10.01
N GLU A 59 -13.46 0.63 9.76
CA GLU A 59 -13.04 -0.77 9.63
C GLU A 59 -13.20 -1.59 10.93
N LEU A 60 -13.51 -0.93 12.05
CA LEU A 60 -13.90 -1.58 13.30
C LEU A 60 -15.35 -2.07 13.25
N GLY A 61 -16.20 -1.37 12.51
CA GLY A 61 -17.64 -1.57 12.44
C GLY A 61 -18.43 -0.75 13.48
N PRO A 62 -19.73 -0.55 13.24
CA PRO A 62 -20.52 0.53 13.84
C PRO A 62 -20.75 0.45 15.36
N ASN A 63 -20.39 -0.65 16.00
CA ASN A 63 -20.56 -0.87 17.44
C ASN A 63 -19.29 -1.45 18.08
N SER A 64 -18.13 -1.18 17.50
CA SER A 64 -16.86 -1.76 17.92
C SER A 64 -15.80 -0.69 18.13
N VAL A 65 -14.91 -0.96 19.06
CA VAL A 65 -13.75 -0.13 19.39
C VAL A 65 -12.56 -1.05 19.61
N LEU A 66 -11.35 -0.53 19.41
CA LEU A 66 -10.12 -1.26 19.66
C LEU A 66 -9.46 -0.74 20.94
N TYR A 67 -9.54 -1.51 22.02
CA TYR A 67 -8.94 -1.16 23.30
C TYR A 67 -7.40 -1.25 23.25
N PRO A 68 -6.70 -0.57 24.17
CA PRO A 68 -5.25 -0.73 24.36
C PRO A 68 -4.83 -2.21 24.44
N GLY A 69 -3.81 -2.56 23.66
CA GLY A 69 -3.23 -3.91 23.59
C GLY A 69 -4.00 -4.88 22.69
N GLN A 70 -5.13 -4.48 22.10
CA GLN A 70 -5.85 -5.31 21.13
C GLN A 70 -5.36 -5.07 19.71
N ASP A 71 -5.66 -6.04 18.85
CA ASP A 71 -5.42 -5.99 17.42
C ASP A 71 -6.68 -6.29 16.61
N ILE A 72 -6.66 -5.85 15.36
CA ILE A 72 -7.68 -6.15 14.36
C ILE A 72 -7.02 -6.48 13.03
N PHE A 73 -7.57 -7.48 12.34
CA PHE A 73 -7.20 -7.80 10.97
C PHE A 73 -7.98 -6.91 10.00
N ILE A 74 -7.27 -6.09 9.23
CA ILE A 74 -7.84 -5.22 8.20
C ILE A 74 -7.74 -5.96 6.87
N GLY A 75 -8.84 -6.60 6.49
CA GLY A 75 -8.96 -7.34 5.23
C GLY A 75 -9.77 -6.55 4.20
N PHE A 76 -9.18 -6.26 3.04
CA PHE A 76 -9.86 -5.48 2.00
C PHE A 76 -9.40 -5.89 0.60
N SER A 77 -10.24 -5.64 -0.41
CA SER A 77 -9.94 -5.93 -1.80
C SER A 77 -9.53 -4.66 -2.54
N PRO A 78 -8.23 -4.32 -2.59
CA PRO A 78 -7.75 -3.14 -3.30
C PRO A 78 -7.99 -3.25 -4.80
N ARG A 79 -8.04 -2.10 -5.50
CA ARG A 79 -7.96 -2.09 -6.96
C ARG A 79 -6.57 -2.57 -7.40
N ASP A 80 -6.51 -3.26 -8.53
CA ASP A 80 -5.25 -3.78 -9.08
C ASP A 80 -4.18 -2.67 -9.19
N GLY A 81 -3.01 -2.94 -8.61
CA GLY A 81 -1.81 -2.11 -8.76
C GLY A 81 -1.68 -0.92 -7.79
N VAL A 82 -2.60 -0.72 -6.85
CA VAL A 82 -2.46 0.33 -5.82
C VAL A 82 -1.51 -0.14 -4.73
N GLN A 83 -0.29 0.40 -4.68
CA GLN A 83 0.73 -0.02 -3.71
C GLN A 83 0.69 0.76 -2.39
N TYR A 84 0.51 2.08 -2.46
CA TYR A 84 0.66 2.98 -1.32
C TYR A 84 -0.70 3.40 -0.75
N TRP A 85 -0.81 3.33 0.58
CA TRP A 85 -2.04 3.59 1.31
C TRP A 85 -1.82 4.49 2.51
N ASP A 86 -2.87 5.22 2.84
CA ASP A 86 -2.96 6.09 3.99
C ASP A 86 -3.90 5.46 5.02
N VAL A 87 -3.52 5.51 6.28
CA VAL A 87 -4.32 5.07 7.42
C VAL A 87 -4.55 6.24 8.34
N LYS A 88 -5.81 6.46 8.75
CA LYS A 88 -6.18 7.39 9.81
C LYS A 88 -6.85 6.63 10.93
N VAL A 89 -6.49 6.94 12.16
CA VAL A 89 -7.21 6.47 13.34
C VAL A 89 -7.79 7.64 14.12
N VAL A 90 -8.93 7.42 14.75
CA VAL A 90 -9.57 8.38 15.66
C VAL A 90 -9.69 7.72 17.02
N TYR A 91 -9.34 8.46 18.06
CA TYR A 91 -9.38 7.98 19.44
C TYR A 91 -10.64 8.41 20.18
N ASP A 92 -10.85 7.85 21.38
CA ASP A 92 -11.92 8.20 22.32
C ASP A 92 -12.06 9.69 22.67
N ASN A 93 -10.97 10.45 22.56
CA ASN A 93 -10.93 11.88 22.81
C ASN A 93 -11.01 12.72 21.52
N ASN A 94 -11.34 12.12 20.38
CA ASN A 94 -11.35 12.71 19.04
C ASN A 94 -9.97 13.19 18.54
N ALA A 95 -8.88 12.79 19.18
CA ALA A 95 -7.56 12.97 18.58
C ALA A 95 -7.42 12.06 17.35
N GLU A 96 -6.58 12.46 16.42
CA GLU A 96 -6.36 11.75 15.17
C GLU A 96 -4.86 11.58 14.92
N ASP A 97 -4.48 10.40 14.44
CA ASP A 97 -3.13 10.12 13.94
C ASP A 97 -3.21 9.57 12.51
N TYR A 98 -2.18 9.86 11.72
CA TYR A 98 -2.13 9.61 10.29
C TYR A 98 -0.82 8.92 9.91
N TRP A 99 -0.93 7.86 9.10
CA TRP A 99 0.20 7.22 8.45
C TRP A 99 -0.02 7.27 6.96
N ILE A 100 0.84 8.01 6.26
CA ILE A 100 0.70 8.31 4.84
C ILE A 100 1.75 7.53 4.05
N GLY A 101 1.36 6.97 2.90
CA GLY A 101 2.29 6.32 1.97
C GLY A 101 2.80 4.96 2.45
N LEU A 102 2.00 4.21 3.21
CA LEU A 102 2.34 2.85 3.62
C LEU A 102 2.37 1.92 2.40
N ASP A 103 3.50 1.23 2.21
CA ASP A 103 3.66 0.21 1.17
C ASP A 103 2.98 -1.11 1.61
N LEU A 104 1.68 -1.23 1.39
CA LEU A 104 0.91 -2.41 1.82
C LEU A 104 1.18 -3.66 0.98
N PHE A 105 2.04 -3.61 -0.04
CA PHE A 105 2.61 -4.84 -0.61
C PHE A 105 3.66 -5.49 0.28
N ARG A 106 4.17 -4.75 1.27
CA ARG A 106 5.23 -5.22 2.17
C ARG A 106 4.81 -5.21 3.62
N VAL A 107 3.93 -4.29 4.01
CA VAL A 107 3.47 -4.17 5.39
C VAL A 107 2.45 -5.26 5.70
N TYR A 108 2.69 -6.04 6.74
CA TYR A 108 1.71 -7.01 7.27
C TYR A 108 1.29 -6.70 8.71
N SER A 109 2.04 -5.86 9.43
CA SER A 109 1.66 -5.40 10.77
C SER A 109 1.98 -3.92 10.97
N LEU A 110 1.00 -3.20 11.52
CA LEU A 110 1.12 -1.80 11.93
C LEU A 110 0.78 -1.69 13.42
N THR A 111 1.81 -1.49 14.26
CA THR A 111 1.60 -1.18 15.68
C THR A 111 1.61 0.31 15.91
N ILE A 112 0.50 0.84 16.42
CA ILE A 112 0.38 2.25 16.80
C ILE A 112 0.97 2.45 18.19
N ARG A 113 1.78 3.49 18.38
CA ARG A 113 2.46 3.81 19.65
C ARG A 113 2.04 5.20 20.15
N PRO A 114 2.20 5.48 21.45
CA PRO A 114 1.89 6.79 22.00
C PRO A 114 2.65 7.93 21.29
N GLY A 115 1.97 9.05 21.07
CA GLY A 115 2.57 10.27 20.49
C GLY A 115 2.71 10.26 18.97
N GLY A 116 1.85 9.54 18.25
CA GLY A 116 1.86 9.48 16.78
C GLY A 116 2.97 8.60 16.17
N ALA A 117 3.72 7.87 17.01
CA ALA A 117 4.73 6.93 16.54
C ALA A 117 4.09 5.60 16.10
N SER A 118 4.81 4.83 15.27
CA SER A 118 4.41 3.47 14.92
C SER A 118 5.61 2.54 14.74
N SER A 119 5.35 1.24 14.83
CA SER A 119 6.26 0.18 14.41
C SER A 119 5.63 -0.54 13.23
N ILE A 120 6.37 -0.62 12.13
CA ILE A 120 5.91 -1.22 10.88
C ILE A 120 6.75 -2.47 10.63
N GLU A 121 6.10 -3.62 10.57
CA GLU A 121 6.75 -4.86 10.19
C GLU A 121 6.49 -5.16 8.72
N MET A 122 7.57 -5.49 8.00
CA MET A 122 7.57 -5.71 6.57
C MET A 122 8.09 -7.11 6.24
N ILE A 123 7.57 -7.71 5.17
CA ILE A 123 8.11 -8.95 4.57
C ILE A 123 9.36 -8.71 3.72
#